data_AF-A0A346PDV8-F1
#
_entry.id   AF-A0A346PDV8-F1
#
_cell.length_a   1.000
_cell.length_b   1.000
_cell.length_c   1.000
_cell.angle_alpha   90.00
_cell.angle_beta   90.00
_cell.angle_gamma   90.00
#
_symmetry.space_group_name_H-M   'P 1'
#
loop_
_entity.id
_entity.type
_entity.pdbx_description
1 polymer ?
#
loop_
_entity_poly.entity_id
_entity_poly.type
_entity_poly.pdbx_seq_one_letter_code
_entity_poly.pdbx_strand_id
1 'polypeptide(L)'
;MKIRVENIDDDTLFTTKQVSIGGKKITTPTKAIPIKKIYNNESILTEARGFNEVYFQVDDKKIQRARSSFDSEFSRSIGSGLNNAKNGEINAVFAEYKTTKAAPKEHLEYLSDLIYSTSDILTVPRMPALQSAIKEDNVGTASKNFQRYMKNLKSYLEYADQMNGKPIMGVIPTLPPVFTSHIIDLYFDKGVRAFYFDFDGRKVTAEKQLTDMVTPLMRRVSVEDLQEDVLLYSLNAHRGRNTGGKNYTPAADFMTFGFGLDVLGDKHVGGKLPPHLYEKINEGGPSFRVFHKDEYTYQSYEYDKELRRKLPLETGLDADRILGRPSDNYRLSSILNGEQQGIEARRLHTVINEHRVKDHIYKKKGVGSKVLNNMKSAKREFDGNSNQSKLDELDDLF
;
A
#
# COMPACT_ATOMS: atom_id res chain seq x y z
N MET A 1 13.74 7.26 -11.59
CA MET A 1 13.01 5.97 -11.60
C MET A 1 12.77 5.61 -13.06
N LYS A 2 12.86 4.34 -13.43
CA LYS A 2 12.49 3.88 -14.78
C LYS A 2 11.41 2.83 -14.64
N ILE A 3 10.36 2.95 -15.44
CA ILE A 3 9.25 2.01 -15.47
C ILE A 3 9.09 1.56 -16.92
N ARG A 4 8.80 0.27 -17.11
CA ARG A 4 8.42 -0.29 -18.40
C ARG A 4 7.24 -1.20 -18.17
N VAL A 5 6.13 -0.91 -18.85
CA VAL A 5 4.97 -1.81 -18.88
C VAL A 5 5.31 -2.97 -19.80
N GLU A 6 5.09 -4.20 -19.35
CA GLU A 6 5.32 -5.41 -20.16
C GLU A 6 4.03 -5.96 -20.71
N ASN A 7 2.96 -5.96 -19.90
CA ASN A 7 1.65 -6.43 -20.32
C ASN A 7 0.55 -5.83 -19.42
N ILE A 8 -0.64 -5.61 -19.98
CA ILE A 8 -1.86 -5.17 -19.29
C ILE A 8 -2.97 -6.15 -19.65
N ASP A 9 -3.74 -6.60 -18.68
CA ASP A 9 -4.91 -7.44 -18.92
C ASP A 9 -6.01 -6.72 -19.72
N ASP A 10 -6.67 -7.43 -20.62
CA ASP A 10 -7.67 -6.86 -21.53
C ASP A 10 -8.92 -6.36 -20.78
N ASP A 11 -9.33 -7.09 -19.74
CA ASP A 11 -10.62 -6.91 -19.05
C ASP A 11 -10.50 -6.03 -17.79
N THR A 12 -9.29 -5.83 -17.28
CA THR A 12 -9.03 -5.20 -15.98
C THR A 12 -7.75 -4.36 -16.03
N LEU A 13 -7.32 -3.81 -14.89
CA LEU A 13 -6.07 -3.04 -14.80
C LEU A 13 -4.92 -3.86 -14.21
N PHE A 14 -5.02 -5.19 -14.16
CA PHE A 14 -3.86 -6.02 -13.81
C PHE A 14 -2.74 -5.77 -14.82
N THR A 15 -1.55 -5.43 -14.33
CA THR A 15 -0.42 -5.01 -15.17
C THR A 15 0.86 -5.63 -14.66
N THR A 16 1.70 -6.12 -15.59
CA THR A 16 3.08 -6.48 -15.32
C THR A 16 3.99 -5.29 -15.68
N LYS A 17 4.76 -4.76 -14.73
CA LYS A 17 5.76 -3.72 -14.98
C LYS A 17 7.14 -4.11 -14.47
N GLN A 18 8.18 -3.69 -15.17
CA GLN A 18 9.55 -3.65 -14.65
C GLN A 18 9.83 -2.27 -14.09
N VAL A 19 10.16 -2.21 -12.80
CA VAL A 19 10.42 -0.96 -12.10
C VAL A 19 11.86 -0.95 -11.63
N SER A 20 12.59 0.12 -11.92
CA SER A 20 13.96 0.34 -11.46
C SER A 20 14.13 1.64 -10.67
N ILE A 21 14.65 1.50 -9.45
CA ILE A 21 14.88 2.58 -8.49
C ILE A 21 16.28 2.39 -7.89
N GLY A 22 17.16 3.39 -8.03
CA GLY A 22 18.51 3.34 -7.45
C GLY A 22 19.34 2.12 -7.87
N GLY A 23 19.18 1.63 -9.11
CA GLY A 23 19.85 0.43 -9.63
C GLY A 23 19.22 -0.91 -9.22
N LYS A 24 18.26 -0.89 -8.30
CA LYS A 24 17.45 -2.05 -7.91
C LYS A 24 16.31 -2.25 -8.90
N LYS A 25 15.84 -3.49 -9.04
CA LYS A 25 14.79 -3.87 -10.00
C LYS A 25 13.77 -4.77 -9.33
N ILE A 26 12.50 -4.55 -9.65
CA ILE A 26 11.38 -5.40 -9.27
C ILE A 26 10.44 -5.59 -10.46
N THR A 27 9.65 -6.66 -10.41
CA THR A 27 8.52 -6.89 -11.32
C THR A 27 7.22 -6.79 -10.54
N THR A 28 6.25 -6.04 -11.07
CA THR A 28 4.93 -5.84 -10.47
C THR A 28 3.89 -6.77 -11.13
N PRO A 29 2.76 -7.09 -10.48
CA PRO A 29 2.39 -6.74 -9.10
C PRO A 29 3.33 -7.36 -8.04
N THR A 30 3.47 -6.70 -6.89
CA THR A 30 4.25 -7.24 -5.76
C THR A 30 3.67 -6.86 -4.39
N LYS A 31 3.96 -7.64 -3.36
CA LYS A 31 3.63 -7.33 -1.96
C LYS A 31 4.86 -6.71 -1.28
N ALA A 32 4.68 -5.55 -0.67
CA ALA A 32 5.69 -4.99 0.20
C ALA A 32 5.74 -5.75 1.54
N ILE A 33 6.92 -6.22 1.93
CA ILE A 33 7.15 -6.96 3.16
C ILE A 33 7.38 -6.00 4.33
N PRO A 34 6.62 -6.11 5.44
CA PRO A 34 6.79 -5.24 6.61
C PRO A 34 8.01 -5.68 7.43
N ILE A 35 9.22 -5.36 6.95
CA ILE A 35 10.49 -5.89 7.47
C ILE A 35 10.77 -5.57 8.94
N LYS A 36 10.17 -4.51 9.49
CA LYS A 36 10.26 -4.18 10.93
C LYS A 36 9.57 -5.22 11.83
N LYS A 37 8.66 -6.05 11.27
CA LYS A 37 7.97 -7.11 12.01
C LYS A 37 8.79 -8.39 12.09
N ILE A 38 9.80 -8.57 11.23
CA ILE A 38 10.64 -9.76 11.17
C ILE A 38 11.65 -9.72 12.32
N TYR A 39 11.65 -10.75 13.15
CA TYR A 39 12.60 -10.89 14.25
C TYR A 39 13.67 -11.93 13.94
N ASN A 40 14.76 -11.89 14.71
CA ASN A 40 15.86 -12.83 14.60
C ASN A 40 15.32 -14.28 14.59
N ASN A 41 15.74 -15.04 13.57
CA ASN A 41 15.35 -16.42 13.24
C ASN A 41 14.00 -16.59 12.52
N GLU A 42 13.38 -15.51 12.03
CA GLU A 42 12.26 -15.61 11.09
C GLU A 42 12.77 -15.40 9.66
N SER A 43 12.48 -16.35 8.78
CA SER A 43 12.77 -16.24 7.36
C SER A 43 11.49 -16.02 6.56
N ILE A 44 11.63 -15.28 5.46
CA ILE A 44 10.62 -15.16 4.42
C ILE A 44 11.23 -15.73 3.16
N LEU A 45 10.45 -16.54 2.44
CA LEU A 45 10.80 -17.10 1.15
C LEU A 45 11.22 -16.00 0.17
N THR A 46 12.30 -16.24 -0.56
CA THR A 46 12.90 -15.24 -1.46
C THR A 46 11.94 -14.85 -2.58
N GLU A 47 11.07 -15.75 -2.98
CA GLU A 47 10.04 -15.57 -4.00
C GLU A 47 9.01 -14.51 -3.63
N ALA A 48 8.76 -14.31 -2.33
CA ALA A 48 7.83 -13.31 -1.80
C ALA A 48 8.46 -11.93 -1.59
N ARG A 49 9.78 -11.81 -1.76
CA ARG A 49 10.54 -10.59 -1.46
C ARG A 49 10.77 -9.76 -2.72
N GLY A 50 11.27 -8.53 -2.52
CA GLY A 50 11.62 -7.61 -3.60
C GLY A 50 11.30 -6.15 -3.26
N PHE A 51 10.22 -5.94 -2.52
CA PHE A 51 9.83 -4.63 -2.00
C PHE A 51 9.61 -4.72 -0.49
N ASN A 52 10.14 -3.75 0.25
CA ASN A 52 10.08 -3.69 1.70
C ASN A 52 9.40 -2.41 2.15
N GLU A 53 8.69 -2.52 3.27
CA GLU A 53 7.99 -1.43 3.92
C GLU A 53 8.44 -1.27 5.37
N VAL A 54 8.76 -0.04 5.75
CA VAL A 54 8.87 0.37 7.15
C VAL A 54 7.86 1.48 7.40
N TYR A 55 7.11 1.37 8.49
CA TYR A 55 6.13 2.37 8.88
C TYR A 55 6.44 2.90 10.28
N PHE A 56 6.27 4.20 10.47
CA PHE A 56 6.36 4.81 11.80
C PHE A 56 5.39 5.98 11.98
N GLN A 57 5.07 6.27 13.24
CA GLN A 57 4.22 7.38 13.64
C GLN A 57 5.01 8.40 14.45
N VAL A 58 4.81 9.67 14.13
CA VAL A 58 5.54 10.78 14.75
C VAL A 58 4.61 11.97 14.99
N ASP A 59 4.92 12.79 15.99
CA ASP A 59 4.24 14.04 16.31
C ASP A 59 5.27 15.15 16.55
N ASP A 60 4.81 16.38 16.76
CA ASP A 60 5.68 17.53 17.00
C ASP A 60 6.65 17.31 18.17
N LYS A 61 6.20 16.68 19.27
CA LYS A 61 7.01 16.46 20.46
C LYS A 61 8.10 15.41 20.21
N LYS A 62 7.81 14.37 19.42
CA LYS A 62 8.78 13.35 19.04
C LYS A 62 9.85 13.92 18.10
N ILE A 63 9.45 14.71 17.10
CA ILE A 63 10.43 15.36 16.20
C ILE A 63 11.32 16.32 16.98
N GLN A 64 10.73 17.17 17.83
CA GLN A 64 11.50 18.12 18.62
C GLN A 64 12.52 17.43 19.53
N ARG A 65 12.12 16.35 20.22
CA ARG A 65 13.03 15.55 21.06
C ARG A 65 14.14 14.90 20.24
N ALA A 66 13.79 14.32 19.08
CA ALA A 66 14.76 13.68 18.20
C ALA A 66 15.83 14.65 17.71
N ARG A 67 15.42 15.89 17.39
CA ARG A 67 16.34 16.97 16.98
C ARG A 67 17.17 17.53 18.14
N SER A 68 16.57 17.79 19.29
CA SER A 68 17.24 18.48 20.40
C SER A 68 18.19 17.59 21.20
N SER A 69 17.91 16.29 21.25
CA SER A 69 18.58 15.37 22.18
C SER A 69 19.56 14.43 21.48
N PHE A 70 19.78 14.59 20.17
CA PHE A 70 20.44 13.58 19.32
C PHE A 70 19.90 12.17 19.64
N ASP A 71 18.58 12.05 19.82
CA ASP A 71 17.95 10.80 20.21
C ASP A 71 18.05 9.79 19.06
N SER A 72 19.18 9.08 19.07
CA SER A 72 19.50 8.06 18.10
C SER A 72 18.56 6.86 18.18
N GLU A 73 17.76 6.70 19.25
CA GLU A 73 16.86 5.55 19.35
C GLU A 73 15.77 5.60 18.28
N PHE A 74 15.24 6.79 17.99
CA PHE A 74 14.19 6.93 16.97
C PHE A 74 14.70 6.54 15.58
N SER A 75 15.85 7.08 15.16
CA SER A 75 16.47 6.75 13.87
C SER A 75 17.00 5.30 13.84
N ARG A 76 17.61 4.82 14.94
CA ARG A 76 18.02 3.41 15.09
C ARG A 76 16.84 2.45 14.99
N SER A 77 15.65 2.82 15.46
CA SER A 77 14.45 1.95 15.36
C SER A 77 13.93 1.78 13.93
N ILE A 78 14.30 2.71 13.03
CA ILE A 78 14.01 2.62 11.59
C ILE A 78 15.14 1.85 10.91
N GLY A 79 16.39 2.22 11.20
CA GLY A 79 17.59 1.54 10.69
C GLY A 79 17.67 0.06 11.04
N SER A 80 17.30 -0.33 12.26
CA SER A 80 17.31 -1.74 12.69
C SER A 80 16.31 -2.59 11.91
N GLY A 81 15.17 -2.04 11.52
CA GLY A 81 14.22 -2.71 10.64
C GLY A 81 14.80 -2.97 9.25
N LEU A 82 15.60 -2.03 8.74
CA LEU A 82 16.27 -2.15 7.43
C LEU A 82 17.37 -3.20 7.40
N ASN A 83 17.93 -3.60 8.54
CA ASN A 83 18.90 -4.70 8.59
C ASN A 83 18.28 -6.05 8.14
N ASN A 84 16.95 -6.17 8.15
CA ASN A 84 16.25 -7.33 7.63
C ASN A 84 16.07 -7.30 6.10
N ALA A 85 16.37 -6.19 5.43
CA ALA A 85 16.33 -6.09 3.98
C ALA A 85 17.52 -6.85 3.36
N LYS A 86 17.29 -7.52 2.22
CA LYS A 86 18.36 -8.15 1.44
C LYS A 86 18.85 -7.22 0.34
N ASN A 87 20.06 -7.48 -0.15
CA ASN A 87 20.61 -6.76 -1.30
C ASN A 87 19.69 -6.89 -2.52
N GLY A 88 19.49 -5.76 -3.22
CA GLY A 88 18.62 -5.69 -4.39
C GLY A 88 17.15 -5.39 -4.10
N GLU A 89 16.71 -5.38 -2.84
CA GLU A 89 15.32 -5.06 -2.47
C GLU A 89 15.09 -3.55 -2.36
N ILE A 90 13.95 -3.08 -2.88
CA ILE A 90 13.54 -1.68 -2.80
C ILE A 90 12.91 -1.44 -1.42
N ASN A 91 13.39 -0.42 -0.70
CA ASN A 91 12.88 -0.03 0.61
C ASN A 91 12.05 1.25 0.50
N ALA A 92 10.82 1.22 1.01
CA ALA A 92 9.99 2.40 1.22
C ALA A 92 9.72 2.60 2.71
N VAL A 93 9.90 3.84 3.18
CA VAL A 93 9.75 4.21 4.59
C VAL A 93 8.64 5.24 4.71
N PHE A 94 7.50 4.83 5.27
CA PHE A 94 6.30 5.65 5.38
C PHE A 94 6.18 6.28 6.78
N ALA A 95 5.99 7.60 6.79
CA ALA A 95 5.75 8.37 8.02
C ALA A 95 4.28 8.79 8.13
N GLU A 96 3.69 8.56 9.31
CA GLU A 96 2.47 9.23 9.73
C GLU A 96 2.79 10.39 10.66
N TYR A 97 2.54 11.60 10.20
CA TYR A 97 2.76 12.81 10.97
C TYR A 97 1.44 13.29 11.60
N LYS A 98 1.35 13.13 12.91
CA LYS A 98 0.19 13.50 13.73
C LYS A 98 0.22 14.99 14.03
N THR A 99 -0.32 15.78 13.12
CA THR A 99 -0.54 17.22 13.31
C THR A 99 -1.91 17.65 12.78
N THR A 100 -2.51 18.65 13.43
CA THR A 100 -3.71 19.37 12.97
C THR A 100 -3.39 20.80 12.54
N LYS A 101 -2.12 21.19 12.58
CA LYS A 101 -1.63 22.55 12.30
C LYS A 101 -0.75 22.53 11.06
N ALA A 102 -0.40 23.73 10.58
CA ALA A 102 0.71 23.85 9.66
C ALA A 102 1.96 23.34 10.36
N ALA A 103 2.69 22.45 9.69
CA ALA A 103 3.91 21.87 10.22
C ALA A 103 5.02 22.93 10.27
N PRO A 104 5.82 23.01 11.34
CA PRO A 104 7.06 23.77 11.33
C PRO A 104 7.96 23.29 10.19
N LYS A 105 8.65 24.23 9.54
CA LYS A 105 9.56 23.96 8.43
C LYS A 105 10.58 22.88 8.80
N GLU A 106 11.17 23.04 9.98
CA GLU A 106 12.23 22.20 10.49
C GLU A 106 11.76 20.77 10.80
N HIS A 107 10.45 20.59 11.01
CA HIS A 107 9.86 19.26 11.19
C HIS A 107 9.74 18.53 9.86
N LEU A 108 9.34 19.22 8.80
CA LEU A 108 9.24 18.65 7.45
C LEU A 108 10.63 18.31 6.89
N GLU A 109 11.62 19.18 7.10
CA GLU A 109 13.02 18.93 6.74
C GLU A 109 13.54 17.67 7.44
N TYR A 110 13.38 17.57 8.77
CA TYR A 110 13.81 16.40 9.53
C TYR A 110 13.16 15.10 9.03
N LEU A 111 11.87 15.11 8.71
CA LEU A 111 11.20 13.94 8.15
C LEU A 111 11.71 13.59 6.75
N SER A 112 11.94 14.60 5.90
CA SER A 112 12.50 14.39 4.56
C SER A 112 13.88 13.75 4.64
N ASP A 113 14.77 14.28 5.49
CA ASP A 113 16.12 13.74 5.69
C ASP A 113 16.11 12.31 6.21
N LEU A 114 15.24 12.04 7.19
CA LEU A 114 15.11 10.72 7.79
C LEU A 114 14.62 9.69 6.76
N ILE A 115 13.58 10.02 5.99
CA ILE A 115 13.06 9.13 4.95
C ILE A 115 14.10 8.97 3.85
N TYR A 116 14.66 10.06 3.33
CA TYR A 116 15.68 10.04 2.28
C TYR A 116 16.88 9.18 2.67
N SER A 117 17.38 9.26 3.90
CA SER A 117 18.54 8.45 4.34
C SER A 117 18.23 6.96 4.50
N THR A 118 16.95 6.57 4.60
CA THR A 118 16.52 5.21 4.97
C THR A 118 15.71 4.48 3.89
N SER A 119 15.31 5.16 2.82
CA SER A 119 14.51 4.57 1.74
C SER A 119 15.18 4.70 0.36
N ASP A 120 14.76 3.89 -0.61
CA ASP A 120 15.13 4.08 -2.02
C ASP A 120 14.18 5.07 -2.73
N ILE A 121 13.02 5.35 -2.12
CA ILE A 121 11.97 6.24 -2.62
C ILE A 121 11.50 7.18 -1.50
N LEU A 122 11.47 8.48 -1.78
CA LEU A 122 11.11 9.49 -0.79
C LEU A 122 9.59 9.64 -0.71
N THR A 123 8.97 9.00 0.28
CA THR A 123 7.51 9.07 0.45
C THR A 123 7.11 10.36 1.13
N VAL A 124 6.06 11.01 0.64
CA VAL A 124 5.44 12.18 1.30
C VAL A 124 4.68 11.70 2.56
N PRO A 125 4.87 12.29 3.75
CA PRO A 125 4.20 11.83 4.97
C PRO A 125 2.67 11.92 4.90
N ARG A 126 1.98 10.92 5.44
CA ARG A 126 0.52 11.01 5.64
C ARG A 126 0.21 11.88 6.87
N MET A 127 -0.84 12.69 6.76
CA MET A 127 -1.30 13.60 7.83
C MET A 127 -2.79 13.34 8.18
N PRO A 128 -3.13 12.18 8.78
CA PRO A 128 -4.51 11.74 8.95
C PRO A 128 -5.36 12.66 9.85
N ALA A 129 -4.73 13.36 10.81
CA ALA A 129 -5.45 14.30 11.66
C ALA A 129 -5.91 15.55 10.89
N LEU A 130 -5.09 16.09 9.98
CA LEU A 130 -5.52 17.14 9.04
C LEU A 130 -6.59 16.64 8.08
N GLN A 131 -6.44 15.42 7.54
CA GLN A 131 -7.47 14.82 6.66
C GLN A 131 -8.82 14.67 7.37
N SER A 132 -8.81 14.32 8.66
CA SER A 132 -10.03 14.21 9.47
C SER A 132 -10.65 15.60 9.68
N ALA A 133 -9.83 16.60 10.03
CA ALA A 133 -10.29 17.98 10.20
C ALA A 133 -10.90 18.58 8.91
N ILE A 134 -10.35 18.27 7.73
CA ILE A 134 -10.92 18.67 6.42
C ILE A 134 -12.31 18.07 6.22
N LYS A 135 -12.51 16.79 6.59
CA LYS A 135 -13.81 16.12 6.44
C LYS A 135 -14.84 16.68 7.42
N GLU A 136 -14.40 17.07 8.62
CA GLU A 136 -15.25 17.56 9.70
C GLU A 136 -15.72 19.00 9.48
N ASP A 137 -14.89 19.87 8.89
CA ASP A 137 -15.26 21.27 8.67
C ASP A 137 -16.25 21.48 7.50
N ASN A 138 -16.25 20.59 6.52
CA ASN A 138 -17.14 20.60 5.35
C ASN A 138 -17.17 21.94 4.57
N VAL A 139 -16.07 22.72 4.59
CA VAL A 139 -15.97 24.03 3.92
C VAL A 139 -15.52 23.91 2.45
N GLY A 140 -15.13 22.71 2.01
CA GLY A 140 -14.56 22.51 0.68
C GLY A 140 -13.10 22.97 0.59
N THR A 141 -12.62 23.28 -0.61
CA THR A 141 -11.21 23.62 -0.88
C THR A 141 -10.80 24.98 -0.30
N ALA A 142 -11.76 25.81 0.10
CA ALA A 142 -11.52 27.05 0.86
C ALA A 142 -11.23 26.82 2.35
N SER A 143 -11.37 25.57 2.85
CA SER A 143 -11.09 25.21 4.24
C SER A 143 -9.67 25.61 4.66
N LYS A 144 -9.55 26.24 5.84
CA LYS A 144 -8.24 26.49 6.49
C LYS A 144 -7.46 25.19 6.71
N ASN A 145 -8.13 24.07 6.98
CA ASN A 145 -7.47 22.77 7.16
C ASN A 145 -6.93 22.23 5.83
N PHE A 146 -7.68 22.40 4.72
CA PHE A 146 -7.18 22.00 3.41
C PHE A 146 -6.01 22.88 2.95
N GLN A 147 -6.08 24.20 3.17
CA GLN A 147 -4.97 25.11 2.88
C GLN A 147 -3.72 24.77 3.70
N ARG A 148 -3.87 24.40 4.98
CA ARG A 148 -2.75 23.90 5.81
C ARG A 148 -2.16 22.60 5.26
N TYR A 149 -3.02 21.66 4.86
CA TYR A 149 -2.58 20.41 4.26
C TYR A 149 -1.79 20.65 2.96
N MET A 150 -2.31 21.45 2.04
CA MET A 150 -1.62 21.83 0.80
C MET A 150 -0.31 22.59 1.07
N LYS A 151 -0.28 23.48 2.06
CA LYS A 151 0.95 24.17 2.47
C LYS A 151 2.01 23.17 2.94
N ASN A 152 1.64 22.21 3.79
CA ASN A 152 2.56 21.19 4.27
C ASN A 152 3.09 20.32 3.11
N LEU A 153 2.23 19.92 2.16
CA LEU A 153 2.65 19.18 0.97
C LEU A 153 3.65 19.99 0.12
N LYS A 154 3.33 21.25 -0.20
CA LYS A 154 4.20 22.13 -0.99
C LYS A 154 5.56 22.31 -0.33
N SER A 155 5.57 22.64 0.96
CA SER A 155 6.82 22.80 1.70
C SER A 155 7.62 21.50 1.76
N TYR A 156 6.98 20.35 1.98
CA TYR A 156 7.69 19.07 1.97
C TYR A 156 8.32 18.76 0.59
N LEU A 157 7.57 18.98 -0.49
CA LEU A 157 8.07 18.77 -1.86
C LEU A 157 9.23 19.71 -2.20
N GLU A 158 9.15 20.98 -1.78
CA GLU A 158 10.25 21.95 -1.95
C GLU A 158 11.55 21.49 -1.28
N TYR A 159 11.49 20.89 -0.09
CA TYR A 159 12.67 20.32 0.57
C TYR A 159 13.13 19.03 -0.12
N ALA A 160 12.20 18.16 -0.47
CA ALA A 160 12.49 16.91 -1.18
C ALA A 160 13.25 17.16 -2.49
N ASP A 161 12.84 18.19 -3.25
CA ASP A 161 13.49 18.60 -4.51
C ASP A 161 14.93 19.09 -4.29
N GLN A 162 15.22 19.75 -3.16
CA GLN A 162 16.56 20.26 -2.83
C GLN A 162 17.56 19.14 -2.53
N MET A 163 17.10 17.99 -2.03
CA MET A 163 17.98 16.87 -1.65
C MET A 163 18.55 16.12 -2.86
N ASN A 164 17.87 16.18 -4.01
CA ASN A 164 18.12 15.53 -5.30
C ASN A 164 18.47 14.02 -5.27
N GLY A 165 17.96 13.25 -6.24
CA GLY A 165 18.47 11.92 -6.57
C GLY A 165 17.59 10.70 -6.22
N LYS A 166 16.50 10.85 -5.45
CA LYS A 166 15.51 9.78 -5.24
C LYS A 166 14.15 10.17 -5.80
N PRO A 167 13.39 9.22 -6.41
CA PRO A 167 12.02 9.51 -6.81
C PRO A 167 11.19 9.87 -5.58
N ILE A 168 10.25 10.80 -5.75
CA ILE A 168 9.27 11.16 -4.73
C ILE A 168 8.01 10.34 -4.95
N MET A 169 7.42 9.82 -3.87
CA MET A 169 6.13 9.13 -3.88
C MET A 169 5.07 9.94 -3.14
N GLY A 170 4.17 10.56 -3.89
CA GLY A 170 3.09 11.41 -3.37
C GLY A 170 1.98 10.61 -2.69
N VAL A 171 1.43 11.14 -1.60
CA VAL A 171 0.27 10.55 -0.93
C VAL A 171 -1.03 10.98 -1.60
N ILE A 172 -1.87 10.03 -2.01
CA ILE A 172 -3.26 10.25 -2.40
C ILE A 172 -4.14 9.87 -1.19
N PRO A 173 -4.67 10.86 -0.45
CA PRO A 173 -5.44 10.60 0.75
C PRO A 173 -6.89 10.22 0.42
N THR A 174 -7.58 9.61 1.38
CA THR A 174 -9.03 9.40 1.25
C THR A 174 -9.81 10.70 1.46
N LEU A 175 -9.87 11.56 0.45
CA LEU A 175 -10.66 12.79 0.40
C LEU A 175 -11.59 12.79 -0.83
N PRO A 176 -12.68 13.57 -0.83
CA PRO A 176 -13.55 13.71 -2.01
C PRO A 176 -12.79 14.15 -3.27
N PRO A 177 -13.29 13.85 -4.49
CA PRO A 177 -12.57 14.04 -5.75
C PRO A 177 -12.00 15.45 -5.93
N VAL A 178 -12.77 16.49 -5.58
CA VAL A 178 -12.33 17.89 -5.73
C VAL A 178 -11.03 18.20 -4.99
N PHE A 179 -10.84 17.65 -3.79
CA PHE A 179 -9.60 17.82 -3.03
C PHE A 179 -8.48 16.97 -3.62
N THR A 180 -8.80 15.73 -3.99
CA THR A 180 -7.85 14.79 -4.59
C THR A 180 -7.28 15.33 -5.90
N SER A 181 -8.10 15.96 -6.75
CA SER A 181 -7.64 16.61 -7.99
C SER A 181 -6.60 17.69 -7.72
N HIS A 182 -6.84 18.61 -6.78
CA HIS A 182 -5.84 19.64 -6.42
C HIS A 182 -4.51 19.07 -5.90
N ILE A 183 -4.57 17.92 -5.20
CA ILE A 183 -3.37 17.23 -4.71
C ILE A 183 -2.63 16.57 -5.88
N ILE A 184 -3.36 15.92 -6.79
CA ILE A 184 -2.82 15.33 -8.01
C ILE A 184 -2.15 16.40 -8.87
N ASP A 185 -2.82 17.53 -9.11
CA ASP A 185 -2.28 18.63 -9.91
C ASP A 185 -0.95 19.13 -9.33
N LEU A 186 -0.91 19.38 -8.01
CA LEU A 186 0.34 19.74 -7.32
C LEU A 186 1.47 18.74 -7.57
N TYR A 187 1.18 17.44 -7.50
CA TYR A 187 2.20 16.42 -7.72
C TYR A 187 2.66 16.36 -9.18
N PHE A 188 1.74 16.46 -10.13
CA PHE A 188 2.10 16.45 -11.56
C PHE A 188 2.92 17.68 -11.94
N ASP A 189 2.55 18.86 -11.44
CA ASP A 189 3.30 20.13 -11.60
C ASP A 189 4.72 20.03 -11.03
N LYS A 190 4.90 19.21 -9.99
CA LYS A 190 6.21 18.92 -9.36
C LYS A 190 6.94 17.73 -9.97
N GLY A 191 6.44 17.17 -11.07
CA GLY A 191 7.09 16.04 -11.75
C GLY A 191 7.04 14.73 -10.96
N VAL A 192 6.18 14.62 -9.95
CA VAL A 192 6.00 13.37 -9.18
C VAL A 192 5.33 12.33 -10.07
N ARG A 193 5.89 11.11 -10.08
CA ARG A 193 5.41 9.98 -10.88
C ARG A 193 5.21 8.70 -10.08
N ALA A 194 5.49 8.70 -8.79
CA ALA A 194 5.09 7.61 -7.91
C ALA A 194 4.02 8.11 -6.95
N PHE A 195 3.02 7.28 -6.69
CA PHE A 195 1.88 7.62 -5.83
C PHE A 195 1.57 6.46 -4.90
N TYR A 196 1.18 6.77 -3.67
CA TYR A 196 0.57 5.80 -2.79
C TYR A 196 -0.81 6.23 -2.34
N PHE A 197 -1.77 5.34 -2.49
CA PHE A 197 -3.13 5.51 -2.01
C PHE A 197 -3.21 5.14 -0.53
N ASP A 198 -3.51 6.10 0.33
CA ASP A 198 -3.82 5.82 1.73
C ASP A 198 -5.33 5.55 1.86
N PHE A 199 -5.69 4.27 1.85
CA PHE A 199 -7.07 3.84 1.98
C PHE A 199 -7.63 4.01 3.40
N ASP A 200 -6.82 4.43 4.37
CA ASP A 200 -7.24 4.73 5.74
C ASP A 200 -8.10 3.61 6.37
N GLY A 201 -7.75 2.35 6.09
CA GLY A 201 -8.45 1.18 6.61
C GLY A 201 -9.81 0.95 5.96
N ARG A 202 -10.05 1.46 4.75
CA ARG A 202 -11.25 1.22 3.93
C ARG A 202 -10.99 0.16 2.87
N LYS A 203 -12.08 -0.45 2.38
CA LYS A 203 -12.01 -1.46 1.33
C LYS A 203 -11.76 -0.78 -0.01
N VAL A 204 -10.74 -1.22 -0.74
CA VAL A 204 -10.39 -0.68 -2.07
C VAL A 204 -11.53 -0.89 -3.07
N THR A 205 -12.22 -2.03 -2.96
CA THR A 205 -13.36 -2.38 -3.82
C THR A 205 -14.63 -1.55 -3.57
N ALA A 206 -14.63 -0.64 -2.58
CA ALA A 206 -15.76 0.23 -2.34
C ALA A 206 -15.80 1.32 -3.42
N GLU A 207 -16.96 1.47 -4.07
CA GLU A 207 -17.20 2.44 -5.15
C GLU A 207 -16.69 3.84 -4.81
N LYS A 208 -16.99 4.32 -3.59
CA LYS A 208 -16.49 5.59 -3.10
C LYS A 208 -14.96 5.73 -3.15
N GLN A 209 -14.20 4.67 -2.85
CA GLN A 209 -12.73 4.74 -2.92
C GLN A 209 -12.24 4.80 -4.36
N LEU A 210 -12.93 4.13 -5.27
CA LEU A 210 -12.61 4.19 -6.71
C LEU A 210 -12.90 5.60 -7.24
N THR A 211 -14.10 6.13 -7.01
CA THR A 211 -14.51 7.45 -7.49
C THR A 211 -13.74 8.61 -6.85
N ASP A 212 -13.44 8.52 -5.54
CA ASP A 212 -12.81 9.63 -4.80
C ASP A 212 -11.29 9.74 -5.03
N MET A 213 -10.62 8.63 -5.35
CA MET A 213 -9.15 8.54 -5.33
C MET A 213 -8.57 7.91 -6.59
N VAL A 214 -8.97 6.67 -6.91
CA VAL A 214 -8.34 5.89 -7.98
C VAL A 214 -8.67 6.48 -9.34
N THR A 215 -9.95 6.65 -9.66
CA THR A 215 -10.42 7.18 -10.93
C THR A 215 -9.83 8.56 -11.25
N PRO A 216 -9.82 9.56 -10.34
CA PRO A 216 -9.18 10.85 -10.60
C PRO A 216 -7.71 10.75 -11.00
N LEU A 217 -6.91 9.94 -10.30
CA LEU A 217 -5.50 9.75 -10.65
C LEU A 217 -5.35 9.04 -11.99
N MET A 218 -6.08 7.94 -12.20
CA MET A 218 -6.00 7.16 -13.43
C MET A 218 -6.41 7.98 -14.66
N ARG A 219 -7.43 8.84 -14.53
CA ARG A 219 -7.81 9.79 -15.60
C ARG A 219 -6.69 10.78 -15.88
N ARG A 220 -6.06 11.35 -14.84
CA ARG A 220 -4.93 12.28 -15.03
C ARG A 220 -3.75 11.60 -15.73
N VAL A 221 -3.41 10.37 -15.31
CA VAL A 221 -2.35 9.56 -15.94
C VAL A 221 -2.66 9.29 -17.42
N SER A 222 -3.91 8.93 -17.74
CA SER A 222 -4.35 8.63 -19.10
C SER A 222 -4.31 9.87 -20.00
N VAL A 223 -4.80 11.02 -19.53
CA VAL A 223 -4.81 12.29 -20.28
C VAL A 223 -3.39 12.80 -20.60
N GLU A 224 -2.42 12.52 -19.73
CA GLU A 224 -1.03 12.98 -19.89
C GLU A 224 -0.12 11.95 -20.60
N ASP A 225 -0.66 10.81 -21.05
CA ASP A 225 0.12 9.68 -21.63
C ASP A 225 1.26 9.18 -20.72
N LEU A 226 1.02 9.12 -19.39
CA LEU A 226 2.02 8.76 -18.37
C LEU A 226 1.85 7.34 -17.81
N GLN A 227 1.08 6.49 -18.47
CA GLN A 227 0.76 5.12 -18.05
C GLN A 227 2.04 4.30 -17.80
N GLU A 228 3.05 4.49 -18.66
CA GLU A 228 4.33 3.79 -18.58
C GLU A 228 5.32 4.41 -17.59
N ASP A 229 4.99 5.56 -17.01
CA ASP A 229 5.88 6.32 -16.14
C ASP A 229 5.44 6.31 -14.66
N VAL A 230 4.28 5.75 -14.35
CA VAL A 230 3.72 5.78 -12.98
C VAL A 230 3.85 4.49 -12.19
N LEU A 231 4.25 4.64 -10.92
CA LEU A 231 4.25 3.60 -9.90
C LEU A 231 3.12 3.84 -8.90
N LEU A 232 2.23 2.87 -8.73
CA LEU A 232 1.06 2.97 -7.86
C LEU A 232 1.16 2.01 -6.67
N TYR A 233 1.08 2.55 -5.46
CA TYR A 233 1.23 1.79 -4.22
C TYR A 233 -0.06 1.82 -3.40
N SER A 234 -0.44 0.71 -2.77
CA SER A 234 -1.57 0.63 -1.85
C SER A 234 -1.10 0.66 -0.41
N LEU A 235 -1.56 1.60 0.41
CA LEU A 235 -1.29 1.62 1.85
C LEU A 235 -2.60 1.57 2.62
N ASN A 236 -2.61 0.86 3.76
CA ASN A 236 -3.78 0.79 4.64
C ASN A 236 -5.06 0.23 3.99
N ALA A 237 -4.93 -0.57 2.93
CA ALA A 237 -6.06 -1.27 2.32
C ALA A 237 -6.73 -2.23 3.32
N HIS A 238 -8.06 -2.20 3.39
CA HIS A 238 -8.80 -3.11 4.25
C HIS A 238 -9.09 -4.43 3.56
N ARG A 239 -8.58 -5.52 4.14
CA ARG A 239 -8.87 -6.91 3.74
C ARG A 239 -10.31 -7.18 3.36
N GLY A 240 -11.29 -6.75 4.15
CA GLY A 240 -12.68 -7.02 3.87
C GLY A 240 -13.46 -7.25 5.15
N ARG A 241 -14.76 -7.53 5.04
CA ARG A 241 -15.57 -7.96 6.18
C ARG A 241 -16.24 -9.26 5.81
N ASN A 242 -16.39 -10.14 6.78
CA ASN A 242 -17.26 -11.29 6.65
C ASN A 242 -18.69 -10.80 6.42
N THR A 243 -19.34 -11.30 5.38
CA THR A 243 -20.71 -10.95 5.01
C THR A 243 -21.50 -12.23 4.86
N GLY A 244 -22.61 -12.36 5.59
CA GLY A 244 -23.55 -13.48 5.45
C GLY A 244 -23.12 -14.78 6.13
N GLY A 245 -22.54 -14.71 7.34
CA GLY A 245 -22.28 -15.90 8.17
C GLY A 245 -21.23 -16.87 7.63
N LYS A 246 -20.44 -16.45 6.63
CA LYS A 246 -19.40 -17.27 6.02
C LYS A 246 -18.26 -17.49 7.01
N ASN A 247 -17.52 -18.59 6.91
CA ASN A 247 -16.34 -18.82 7.74
C ASN A 247 -15.06 -18.14 7.21
N TYR A 248 -15.20 -17.20 6.26
CA TYR A 248 -14.08 -16.53 5.63
C TYR A 248 -14.38 -15.05 5.35
N THR A 249 -13.33 -14.26 5.22
CA THR A 249 -13.38 -12.85 4.77
C THR A 249 -12.77 -12.77 3.38
N PRO A 250 -13.43 -12.16 2.38
CA PRO A 250 -12.80 -11.85 1.08
C PRO A 250 -11.47 -11.10 1.26
N ALA A 251 -10.49 -11.32 0.38
CA ALA A 251 -9.23 -10.58 0.35
C ALA A 251 -9.29 -9.35 -0.57
N ALA A 252 -10.16 -8.40 -0.24
CA ALA A 252 -10.39 -7.16 -0.98
C ALA A 252 -9.19 -6.20 -1.00
N ASP A 253 -8.22 -6.36 -0.09
CA ASP A 253 -6.92 -5.69 -0.15
C ASP A 253 -6.06 -6.23 -1.29
N PHE A 254 -5.99 -7.55 -1.46
CA PHE A 254 -5.26 -8.19 -2.56
C PHE A 254 -5.85 -7.83 -3.93
N MET A 255 -7.12 -7.44 -3.97
CA MET A 255 -7.81 -7.00 -5.19
C MET A 255 -7.35 -5.62 -5.69
N THR A 256 -6.48 -4.91 -4.98
CA THR A 256 -5.90 -3.64 -5.45
C THR A 256 -5.25 -3.76 -6.82
N PHE A 257 -4.60 -4.88 -7.11
CA PHE A 257 -3.91 -5.10 -8.38
C PHE A 257 -4.85 -5.03 -9.59
N GLY A 258 -6.09 -5.50 -9.44
CA GLY A 258 -7.10 -5.41 -10.52
C GLY A 258 -7.65 -4.00 -10.75
N PHE A 259 -7.26 -3.03 -9.91
CA PHE A 259 -7.53 -1.60 -10.07
C PHE A 259 -6.28 -0.82 -10.50
N GLY A 260 -5.22 -1.50 -10.97
CA GLY A 260 -4.02 -0.86 -11.54
C GLY A 260 -2.93 -0.53 -10.54
N LEU A 261 -3.09 -0.91 -9.27
CA LEU A 261 -2.03 -0.71 -8.28
C LEU A 261 -0.89 -1.72 -8.53
N ASP A 262 0.35 -1.28 -8.39
CA ASP A 262 1.55 -2.07 -8.66
C ASP A 262 2.09 -2.78 -7.41
N VAL A 263 1.97 -2.13 -6.25
CA VAL A 263 2.52 -2.61 -4.99
C VAL A 263 1.46 -2.62 -3.90
N LEU A 264 1.32 -3.75 -3.20
CA LEU A 264 0.45 -3.87 -2.03
C LEU A 264 1.24 -3.68 -0.74
N GLY A 265 1.00 -2.57 -0.03
CA GLY A 265 1.53 -2.29 1.31
C GLY A 265 0.74 -2.95 2.44
N ASP A 266 1.17 -2.73 3.67
CA ASP A 266 0.51 -3.30 4.85
C ASP A 266 -0.55 -2.34 5.44
N LYS A 267 -1.36 -2.86 6.38
CA LYS A 267 -2.36 -2.10 7.11
C LYS A 267 -1.85 -1.70 8.49
N HIS A 268 -1.52 -0.42 8.64
CA HIS A 268 -0.99 0.18 9.88
C HIS A 268 -2.04 0.90 10.71
N VAL A 269 -3.21 1.17 10.14
CA VAL A 269 -4.32 1.79 10.88
C VAL A 269 -5.19 0.75 11.59
N GLY A 270 -5.38 0.96 12.89
CA GLY A 270 -6.32 0.20 13.69
C GLY A 270 -7.78 0.44 13.28
N GLY A 271 -8.67 -0.48 13.61
CA GLY A 271 -10.10 -0.21 13.54
C GLY A 271 -10.48 0.88 14.55
N LYS A 272 -11.43 1.76 14.20
CA LYS A 272 -12.07 2.64 15.19
C LYS A 272 -13.27 1.89 15.77
N LEU A 273 -13.02 1.00 16.73
CA LEU A 273 -14.10 0.35 17.49
C LEU A 273 -14.34 1.11 18.81
N PRO A 274 -15.59 1.22 19.28
CA PRO A 274 -15.88 1.64 20.65
C PRO A 274 -15.18 0.72 21.68
N PRO A 275 -14.74 1.24 22.84
CA PRO A 275 -14.04 0.48 23.88
C PRO A 275 -14.74 -0.84 24.28
N HIS A 276 -16.07 -0.80 24.50
CA HIS A 276 -16.86 -1.97 24.90
C HIS A 276 -16.88 -3.11 23.87
N LEU A 277 -16.57 -2.85 22.60
CA LEU A 277 -16.43 -3.90 21.58
C LEU A 277 -15.04 -4.53 21.57
N TYR A 278 -14.02 -3.83 22.07
CA TYR A 278 -12.69 -4.43 22.25
C TYR A 278 -12.69 -5.49 23.35
N GLU A 279 -13.43 -5.26 24.43
CA GLU A 279 -13.58 -6.21 25.53
C GLU A 279 -14.16 -7.54 25.03
N LYS A 280 -15.25 -7.49 24.26
CA LYS A 280 -15.87 -8.69 23.65
C LYS A 280 -14.97 -9.43 22.65
N ILE A 281 -14.07 -8.72 21.98
CA ILE A 281 -13.11 -9.36 21.05
C ILE A 281 -12.05 -10.14 21.83
N ASN A 282 -11.67 -9.68 23.02
CA ASN A 282 -10.67 -10.34 23.86
C ASN A 282 -11.20 -11.59 24.57
N GLU A 283 -12.52 -11.73 24.73
CA GLU A 283 -13.16 -12.91 25.33
C GLU A 283 -13.02 -14.19 24.48
N GLY A 284 -12.90 -14.06 23.15
CA GLY A 284 -12.82 -15.20 22.23
C GLY A 284 -11.44 -15.86 22.10
N GLY A 285 -10.47 -15.45 22.92
CA GLY A 285 -9.09 -15.94 22.84
C GLY A 285 -8.33 -15.47 21.59
N PRO A 286 -7.02 -15.76 21.51
CA PRO A 286 -6.22 -15.42 20.34
C PRO A 286 -6.66 -16.26 19.14
N SER A 287 -6.79 -15.61 17.98
CA SER A 287 -6.95 -16.29 16.69
C SER A 287 -5.79 -15.95 15.77
N PHE A 288 -5.40 -16.89 14.93
CA PHE A 288 -4.39 -16.74 13.91
C PHE A 288 -5.02 -16.67 12.53
N ARG A 289 -4.72 -15.63 11.77
CA ARG A 289 -5.37 -15.40 10.48
C ARG A 289 -4.45 -15.75 9.34
N VAL A 290 -4.98 -16.51 8.38
CA VAL A 290 -4.24 -17.00 7.21
C VAL A 290 -4.93 -16.53 5.93
N PHE A 291 -4.12 -16.03 4.99
CA PHE A 291 -4.50 -15.74 3.62
C PHE A 291 -4.41 -17.02 2.78
N HIS A 292 -5.51 -17.39 2.13
CA HIS A 292 -5.59 -18.52 1.22
C HIS A 292 -5.54 -18.02 -0.22
N LYS A 293 -4.34 -18.06 -0.82
CA LYS A 293 -4.09 -17.61 -2.20
C LYS A 293 -4.91 -18.33 -3.27
N ASP A 294 -5.30 -19.58 -3.03
CA ASP A 294 -6.13 -20.33 -3.99
C ASP A 294 -7.59 -19.89 -3.97
N GLU A 295 -8.07 -19.32 -2.87
CA GLU A 295 -9.46 -18.85 -2.72
C GLU A 295 -9.59 -17.32 -2.75
N TYR A 296 -8.51 -16.57 -2.54
CA TYR A 296 -8.50 -15.13 -2.22
C TYR A 296 -9.36 -14.79 -1.00
N THR A 297 -9.18 -15.56 0.07
CA THR A 297 -9.90 -15.39 1.32
C THR A 297 -8.93 -15.32 2.50
N TYR A 298 -9.38 -14.72 3.60
CA TYR A 298 -8.78 -14.84 4.91
C TYR A 298 -9.66 -15.69 5.80
N GLN A 299 -9.05 -16.67 6.48
CA GLN A 299 -9.71 -17.46 7.52
C GLN A 299 -8.99 -17.24 8.85
N SER A 300 -9.76 -17.18 9.93
CA SER A 300 -9.23 -17.11 11.30
C SER A 300 -9.32 -18.51 11.90
N TYR A 301 -8.22 -18.97 12.48
CA TYR A 301 -8.12 -20.24 13.17
C TYR A 301 -7.82 -20.01 14.64
N GLU A 302 -8.35 -20.88 15.50
CA GLU A 302 -8.01 -20.87 16.91
C GLU A 302 -6.60 -21.43 17.13
N TYR A 303 -5.98 -21.10 18.26
CA TYR A 303 -4.68 -21.66 18.66
C TYR A 303 -4.86 -23.05 19.26
N ASP A 304 -5.18 -24.02 18.41
CA ASP A 304 -5.35 -25.42 18.78
C ASP A 304 -4.31 -26.34 18.08
N LYS A 305 -4.45 -27.65 18.29
CA LYS A 305 -3.57 -28.66 17.66
C LYS A 305 -3.74 -28.75 16.14
N GLU A 306 -4.87 -28.28 15.61
CA GLU A 306 -5.17 -28.32 14.18
C GLU A 306 -4.60 -27.10 13.44
N LEU A 307 -4.27 -26.00 14.12
CA LEU A 307 -3.67 -24.80 13.52
C LEU A 307 -2.47 -25.14 12.62
N ARG A 308 -1.59 -26.05 13.07
CA ARG A 308 -0.41 -26.48 12.28
C ARG A 308 -0.80 -27.00 10.89
N ARG A 309 -1.90 -27.75 10.79
CA ARG A 309 -2.41 -28.31 9.53
C ARG A 309 -3.14 -27.27 8.66
N LYS A 310 -3.51 -26.13 9.24
CA LYS A 310 -4.16 -25.01 8.56
C LYS A 310 -3.17 -23.96 8.05
N LEU A 311 -1.91 -24.02 8.49
CA LEU A 311 -0.86 -23.16 7.96
C LEU A 311 -0.50 -23.57 6.51
N PRO A 312 -0.12 -22.62 5.64
CA PRO A 312 0.39 -22.93 4.32
C PRO A 312 1.64 -23.80 4.41
N LEU A 313 1.76 -24.80 3.52
CA LEU A 313 2.96 -25.64 3.44
C LEU A 313 4.17 -24.88 2.89
N GLU A 314 3.93 -23.96 1.96
CA GLU A 314 4.94 -23.13 1.32
C GLU A 314 5.19 -21.86 2.13
N THR A 315 5.86 -21.96 3.28
CA THR A 315 6.22 -20.80 4.10
C THR A 315 7.64 -20.88 4.62
N GLY A 316 8.30 -19.72 4.73
CA GLY A 316 9.60 -19.59 5.37
C GLY A 316 9.52 -19.48 6.90
N LEU A 317 8.31 -19.40 7.45
CA LEU A 317 8.08 -19.29 8.89
C LEU A 317 8.00 -20.67 9.56
N ASP A 318 8.66 -20.79 10.71
CA ASP A 318 8.55 -21.97 11.55
C ASP A 318 7.15 -22.08 12.18
N ALA A 319 6.43 -23.15 11.84
CA ALA A 319 5.13 -23.45 12.39
C ALA A 319 5.16 -23.56 13.92
N ASP A 320 6.17 -24.23 14.50
CA ASP A 320 6.24 -24.42 15.95
C ASP A 320 6.43 -23.08 16.68
N ARG A 321 7.15 -22.14 16.07
CA ARG A 321 7.24 -20.76 16.55
C ARG A 321 5.90 -20.02 16.49
N ILE A 322 5.10 -20.24 15.44
CA ILE A 322 3.74 -19.66 15.35
C ILE A 322 2.87 -20.20 16.48
N LEU A 323 2.81 -21.52 16.66
CA LEU A 323 1.99 -22.15 17.69
C LEU A 323 2.45 -21.76 19.11
N GLY A 324 3.76 -21.62 19.34
CA GLY A 324 4.34 -21.28 20.63
C GLY A 324 4.22 -19.80 21.04
N ARG A 325 3.70 -18.92 20.18
CA ARG A 325 3.62 -17.46 20.44
C ARG A 325 2.26 -16.86 20.12
N PRO A 326 1.19 -17.26 20.84
CA PRO A 326 -0.15 -16.70 20.63
C PRO A 326 -0.24 -15.19 20.88
N SER A 327 0.60 -14.63 21.74
CA SER A 327 0.69 -13.19 21.97
C SER A 327 1.24 -12.40 20.78
N ASP A 328 2.02 -13.04 19.89
CA ASP A 328 2.57 -12.44 18.68
C ASP A 328 1.65 -12.63 17.45
N ASN A 329 0.42 -13.13 17.64
CA ASN A 329 -0.46 -13.56 16.55
C ASN A 329 -0.62 -12.52 15.43
N TYR A 330 -0.83 -11.24 15.77
CA TYR A 330 -1.01 -10.19 14.78
C TYR A 330 0.26 -9.95 13.95
N ARG A 331 1.43 -9.97 14.61
CA ARG A 331 2.73 -9.77 13.96
C ARG A 331 3.06 -10.94 13.04
N LEU A 332 2.99 -12.17 13.55
CA LEU A 332 3.30 -13.39 12.79
C LEU A 332 2.30 -13.62 11.65
N SER A 333 1.01 -13.35 11.89
CA SER A 333 -0.02 -13.41 10.84
C SER A 333 0.24 -12.37 9.74
N SER A 334 0.68 -11.17 10.11
CA SER A 334 1.04 -10.13 9.14
C SER A 334 2.23 -10.55 8.27
N ILE A 335 3.26 -11.19 8.84
CA ILE A 335 4.41 -11.69 8.08
C ILE A 335 4.01 -12.86 7.17
N LEU A 336 3.31 -13.86 7.72
CA LEU A 336 2.85 -15.02 6.95
C LEU A 336 1.97 -14.60 5.77
N ASN A 337 1.00 -13.73 6.03
CA ASN A 337 0.10 -13.26 4.98
C ASN A 337 0.84 -12.41 3.94
N GLY A 338 1.79 -11.57 4.37
CA GLY A 338 2.66 -10.83 3.46
C GLY A 338 3.46 -11.77 2.57
N GLU A 339 4.03 -12.84 3.11
CA GLU A 339 4.73 -13.85 2.33
C GLU A 339 3.80 -14.54 1.31
N GLN A 340 2.64 -15.05 1.75
CA GLN A 340 1.71 -15.73 0.84
C GLN A 340 1.14 -14.81 -0.25
N GLN A 341 0.91 -13.53 0.08
CA GLN A 341 0.52 -12.52 -0.90
C GLN A 341 1.66 -12.21 -1.87
N GLY A 342 2.91 -12.17 -1.43
CA GLY A 342 4.07 -11.99 -2.30
C GLY A 342 4.23 -13.14 -3.30
N ILE A 343 4.07 -14.38 -2.84
CA ILE A 343 4.10 -15.57 -3.71
C ILE A 343 3.00 -15.49 -4.77
N GLU A 344 1.76 -15.17 -4.36
CA GLU A 344 0.65 -15.06 -5.31
C GLU A 344 0.80 -13.87 -6.26
N ALA A 345 1.33 -12.74 -5.80
CA ALA A 345 1.61 -11.60 -6.65
C ALA A 345 2.64 -11.95 -7.74
N ARG A 346 3.65 -12.76 -7.41
CA ARG A 346 4.60 -13.28 -8.40
C ARG A 346 3.94 -14.25 -9.38
N ARG A 347 3.04 -15.13 -8.91
CA ARG A 347 2.26 -16.00 -9.79
C ARG A 347 1.42 -15.20 -10.79
N LEU A 348 0.91 -14.02 -10.38
CA LEU A 348 0.15 -13.15 -11.26
C LEU A 348 0.97 -12.66 -12.45
N HIS A 349 2.31 -12.58 -12.38
CA HIS A 349 3.15 -12.20 -13.54
C HIS A 349 2.88 -13.12 -14.74
N THR A 350 2.94 -14.43 -14.51
CA THR A 350 2.65 -15.44 -15.54
C THR A 350 1.19 -15.38 -15.98
N VAL A 351 0.25 -15.23 -15.04
CA VAL A 351 -1.18 -15.18 -15.35
C VAL A 351 -1.54 -13.97 -16.23
N ILE A 352 -0.95 -12.81 -15.97
CA ILE A 352 -1.14 -11.59 -16.76
C ILE A 352 -0.49 -11.77 -18.13
N ASN A 353 0.76 -12.21 -18.18
CA ASN A 353 1.50 -12.35 -19.44
C ASN A 353 0.91 -13.41 -20.39
N GLU A 354 0.19 -14.39 -19.86
CA GLU A 354 -0.52 -15.42 -20.64
C GLU A 354 -1.99 -15.05 -20.92
N HIS A 355 -2.45 -13.84 -20.56
CA HIS A 355 -3.84 -13.38 -20.72
C HIS A 355 -4.88 -14.30 -20.04
N ARG A 356 -4.53 -14.87 -18.86
CA ARG A 356 -5.39 -15.82 -18.10
C ARG A 356 -5.96 -15.23 -16.81
N VAL A 357 -5.93 -13.91 -16.63
CA VAL A 357 -6.41 -13.24 -15.41
C VAL A 357 -7.86 -13.58 -15.12
N LYS A 358 -8.72 -13.55 -16.15
CA LYS A 358 -10.13 -13.92 -16.04
C LYS A 358 -10.32 -15.31 -15.44
N ASP A 359 -9.69 -16.33 -16.03
CA ASP A 359 -9.82 -17.72 -15.58
C ASP A 359 -9.20 -17.97 -14.20
N HIS A 360 -8.11 -17.26 -13.90
CA HIS A 360 -7.43 -17.36 -12.62
C HIS A 360 -8.25 -16.74 -11.48
N ILE A 361 -8.82 -15.55 -11.71
CA ILE A 361 -9.44 -14.74 -10.66
C ILE A 361 -10.95 -15.01 -10.52
N TYR A 362 -11.67 -15.27 -11.61
CA TYR A 362 -13.14 -15.31 -11.56
C TYR A 362 -13.66 -16.54 -10.82
N LYS A 363 -12.85 -17.61 -10.77
CA LYS A 363 -13.16 -18.83 -9.98
C LYS A 363 -12.84 -18.71 -8.50
N LYS A 364 -12.18 -17.63 -8.06
CA LYS A 364 -11.75 -17.47 -6.67
C LYS A 364 -12.96 -17.16 -5.79
N LYS A 365 -13.19 -18.00 -4.78
CA LYS A 365 -14.30 -17.90 -3.82
C LYS A 365 -14.44 -16.52 -3.16
N GLY A 366 -13.32 -15.84 -2.91
CA GLY A 366 -13.26 -14.51 -2.31
C GLY A 366 -13.55 -13.36 -3.28
N VAL A 367 -13.74 -13.62 -4.57
CA VAL A 367 -13.98 -12.60 -5.59
C VAL A 367 -15.44 -12.66 -6.02
N GLY A 368 -16.20 -11.64 -5.60
CA GLY A 368 -17.61 -11.52 -5.98
C GLY A 368 -17.80 -10.80 -7.32
N SER A 369 -18.93 -11.05 -7.99
CA SER A 369 -19.31 -10.40 -9.26
C SER A 369 -19.26 -8.87 -9.19
N LYS A 370 -19.66 -8.26 -8.07
CA LYS A 370 -19.55 -6.81 -7.87
C LYS A 370 -18.11 -6.30 -7.96
N VAL A 371 -17.15 -7.04 -7.41
CA VAL A 371 -15.72 -6.67 -7.47
C VAL A 371 -15.23 -6.73 -8.92
N LEU A 372 -15.58 -7.78 -9.65
CA LEU A 372 -15.24 -7.94 -11.07
C LEU A 372 -15.84 -6.82 -11.92
N ASN A 373 -17.12 -6.50 -11.72
CA ASN A 373 -17.77 -5.41 -12.44
C ASN A 373 -17.10 -4.06 -12.16
N ASN A 374 -16.68 -3.81 -10.91
CA ASN A 374 -15.95 -2.61 -10.54
C ASN A 374 -14.57 -2.54 -11.23
N MET A 375 -13.85 -3.66 -11.34
CA MET A 375 -12.56 -3.73 -12.06
C MET A 375 -12.74 -3.42 -13.55
N LYS A 376 -13.74 -4.05 -14.20
CA LYS A 376 -14.08 -3.76 -15.60
C LYS A 376 -14.48 -2.31 -15.82
N SER A 377 -15.22 -1.73 -14.87
CA SER A 377 -15.61 -0.33 -14.95
C SER A 377 -14.40 0.60 -14.85
N ALA A 378 -13.47 0.31 -13.93
CA ALA A 378 -12.23 1.07 -13.81
C ALA A 378 -11.38 0.98 -15.09
N LYS A 379 -11.29 -0.20 -15.70
CA LYS A 379 -10.61 -0.40 -17.00
C LYS A 379 -11.24 0.44 -18.11
N ARG A 380 -12.57 0.39 -18.27
CA ARG A 380 -13.28 1.22 -19.27
C ARG A 380 -13.08 2.72 -19.07
N GLU A 381 -13.07 3.20 -17.82
CA GLU A 381 -12.80 4.60 -17.54
C GLU A 381 -11.36 5.00 -17.87
N PHE A 382 -10.43 4.09 -17.70
CA PHE A 382 -9.02 4.29 -18.06
C PHE A 382 -8.82 4.33 -19.57
N ASP A 383 -9.42 3.38 -20.30
CA ASP A 383 -9.31 3.27 -21.76
C ASP A 383 -10.08 4.35 -22.51
N GLY A 384 -11.29 4.68 -22.06
CA GLY A 384 -12.18 5.62 -22.75
C GLY A 384 -11.68 7.07 -22.79
N ASN A 385 -10.59 7.38 -22.09
CA ASN A 385 -9.96 8.71 -22.11
C ASN A 385 -8.62 8.74 -22.87
N SER A 386 -8.15 7.61 -23.38
CA SER A 386 -6.89 7.52 -24.13
C SER A 386 -7.14 7.39 -25.64
N ASN A 387 -6.52 8.26 -26.44
CA ASN A 387 -6.17 7.91 -27.82
C ASN A 387 -4.96 6.97 -27.74
N GLN A 388 -5.20 5.66 -27.67
CA GLN A 388 -4.21 4.61 -27.35
C GLN A 388 -3.18 4.34 -28.46
N SER A 389 -2.46 5.37 -28.93
CA SER A 389 -1.56 5.21 -30.09
C SER A 389 -0.32 4.33 -29.88
N LYS A 390 0.06 3.97 -28.64
CA LYS A 390 1.27 3.16 -28.38
C LYS A 390 1.03 1.71 -27.94
N LEU A 391 -0.18 1.39 -27.46
CA LEU A 391 -0.54 -0.01 -27.14
C LEU A 391 -0.94 -0.76 -28.41
N ASP A 392 -1.58 -0.06 -29.35
CA ASP A 392 -1.94 -0.61 -30.67
C ASP A 392 -0.67 -1.01 -31.49
N GLU A 393 0.47 -0.35 -31.28
CA GLU A 393 1.74 -0.69 -31.96
C GLU A 393 2.37 -2.01 -31.49
N LEU A 394 1.92 -2.60 -30.36
CA LEU A 394 2.36 -3.91 -29.90
C LEU A 394 1.56 -5.05 -30.52
N ASP A 395 0.32 -4.80 -30.93
CA ASP A 395 -0.52 -5.77 -31.65
C ASP A 395 -0.15 -5.87 -33.14
N ASP A 396 0.48 -4.83 -33.71
CA ASP A 396 0.96 -4.82 -35.10
C ASP A 396 2.36 -5.49 -35.29
N LEU A 397 2.93 -6.07 -34.23
CA LEU A 397 4.25 -6.73 -34.25
C LEU A 397 4.19 -8.26 -34.08
N PHE A 398 3.01 -8.88 -34.14
CA PHE A 398 2.84 -10.35 -34.12
C PHE A 398 2.07 -10.92 -35.31
#